data_AF-A0A955KRX9-F1
#
_entry.id   AF-A0A955KRX9-F1
#
_cell.length_a   1.000
_cell.length_b   1.000
_cell.length_c   1.000
_cell.angle_alpha   90.00
_cell.angle_beta   90.00
_cell.angle_gamma   90.00
#
_symmetry.space_group_name_H-M   'P 1'
#
loop_
_entity.id
_entity.type
_entity.pdbx_description
1 polymer ?
#
loop_
_entity_poly.entity_id
_entity_poly.type
_entity_poly.pdbx_seq_one_letter_code
_entity_poly.pdbx_strand_id
1 'polypeptide(L)'
;MHDNLLILYRKQVNKHMLAMKRAVRAGNTQKQQHHSMLAIIFLHLFMETFISEAIHSSPKLAELKKEEQELNKIYKSLSFKNKWKKTFDLLHIKPQSELDDFLAFDERFRAPLVHPKGAFINADLYSQDTSLSIQTALQLVRLVNRIVLVM
;
A
#
# COMPACT_ATOMS: atom_id res chain seq x y z
N MET A 1 -3.41 -10.43 16.58
CA MET A 1 -4.62 -9.59 16.41
C MET A 1 -4.61 -8.84 15.07
N HIS A 2 -3.44 -8.55 14.47
CA HIS A 2 -3.32 -7.88 13.17
C HIS A 2 -3.50 -8.80 11.94
N ASP A 3 -3.27 -10.11 12.07
CA ASP A 3 -3.55 -11.10 11.00
C ASP A 3 -4.98 -10.98 10.44
N ASN A 4 -5.96 -10.76 11.32
CA ASN A 4 -7.35 -10.59 10.92
C ASN A 4 -7.57 -9.33 10.07
N LEU A 5 -6.82 -8.26 10.34
CA LEU A 5 -6.87 -7.02 9.56
C LEU A 5 -6.17 -7.17 8.21
N LEU A 6 -5.02 -7.82 8.15
CA LEU A 6 -4.35 -8.11 6.87
C LEU A 6 -5.23 -8.96 5.96
N ILE A 7 -5.85 -10.02 6.49
CA ILE A 7 -6.79 -10.86 5.75
C ILE A 7 -7.99 -10.06 5.28
N LEU A 8 -8.54 -9.19 6.15
CA LEU A 8 -9.67 -8.34 5.82
C LEU A 8 -9.33 -7.36 4.68
N TYR A 9 -8.24 -6.60 4.79
CA TYR A 9 -7.84 -5.64 3.79
C TYR A 9 -7.54 -6.31 2.45
N ARG A 10 -6.84 -7.45 2.45
CA ARG A 10 -6.63 -8.25 1.23
C ARG A 10 -7.95 -8.69 0.58
N LYS A 11 -8.93 -9.15 1.38
CA LYS A 11 -10.27 -9.50 0.88
C LYS A 11 -10.97 -8.29 0.27
N GLN A 12 -10.88 -7.12 0.88
CA GLN A 12 -11.50 -5.89 0.35
C GLN A 12 -10.83 -5.42 -0.94
N VAL A 13 -9.50 -5.44 -1.03
CA VAL A 13 -8.76 -5.15 -2.28
C VAL A 13 -9.27 -6.05 -3.40
N ASN A 14 -9.30 -7.37 -3.19
CA ASN A 14 -9.76 -8.33 -4.19
C ASN A 14 -11.23 -8.09 -4.60
N LYS A 15 -12.11 -7.83 -3.63
CA LYS A 15 -13.52 -7.53 -3.88
C LYS A 15 -13.68 -6.31 -4.78
N HIS A 16 -12.99 -5.22 -4.48
CA HIS A 16 -13.09 -3.98 -5.24
C HIS A 16 -12.41 -4.07 -6.61
N MET A 17 -11.29 -4.79 -6.72
CA MET A 17 -10.68 -5.11 -8.02
C MET A 17 -11.61 -5.92 -8.94
N LEU A 18 -12.32 -6.92 -8.39
CA LEU A 18 -13.29 -7.70 -9.16
C LEU A 18 -14.50 -6.85 -9.58
N ALA A 19 -15.00 -6.01 -8.68
CA ALA A 19 -16.10 -5.10 -8.97
C ALA A 19 -15.72 -4.05 -10.04
N MET A 20 -14.50 -3.51 -9.96
CA MET A 20 -13.92 -2.62 -10.97
C MET A 20 -13.87 -3.32 -12.34
N LYS A 21 -13.35 -4.55 -12.43
CA LYS A 21 -13.31 -5.33 -13.68
C LYS A 21 -14.71 -5.53 -14.29
N ARG A 22 -15.72 -5.76 -13.45
CA ARG A 22 -17.11 -5.86 -13.90
C ARG A 22 -17.65 -4.53 -14.42
N ALA A 23 -17.35 -3.42 -13.73
CA ALA A 23 -17.75 -2.08 -14.16
C ALA A 23 -17.12 -1.68 -15.51
N VAL A 24 -15.85 -2.02 -15.73
CA VAL A 24 -15.13 -1.80 -17.01
C VAL A 24 -15.84 -2.55 -18.14
N ARG A 25 -16.15 -3.84 -17.95
CA ARG A 25 -16.88 -4.65 -18.94
C ARG A 25 -18.28 -4.10 -19.26
N ALA A 26 -18.91 -3.46 -18.28
CA ALA A 26 -20.23 -2.85 -18.43
C ALA A 26 -20.18 -1.41 -18.98
N GLY A 27 -19.00 -0.86 -19.28
CA GLY A 27 -18.84 0.53 -19.72
C GLY A 27 -19.25 1.57 -18.66
N ASN A 28 -19.34 1.18 -17.38
CA ASN A 28 -19.78 2.07 -16.31
C ASN A 28 -18.59 2.76 -15.63
N THR A 29 -18.18 3.90 -16.20
CA THR A 29 -17.01 4.67 -15.75
C THR A 29 -17.12 5.11 -14.28
N GLN A 30 -18.30 5.51 -13.82
CA GLN A 30 -18.50 5.95 -12.44
C GLN A 30 -18.27 4.81 -11.43
N LYS A 31 -18.84 3.62 -11.68
CA LYS A 31 -18.61 2.44 -10.83
C LYS A 31 -17.16 1.96 -10.90
N GLN A 32 -16.52 2.09 -12.07
CA GLN A 32 -15.11 1.79 -12.23
C GLN A 32 -14.26 2.71 -11.34
N GLN A 33 -14.44 4.03 -11.43
CA GLN A 33 -13.70 5.01 -10.62
C GLN A 33 -13.87 4.72 -9.12
N HIS A 34 -15.12 4.57 -8.68
CA HIS A 34 -15.43 4.29 -7.27
C HIS A 34 -14.73 3.02 -6.75
N HIS A 35 -14.80 1.93 -7.49
CA HIS A 35 -14.15 0.68 -7.08
C HIS A 35 -12.62 0.72 -7.20
N SER A 36 -12.07 1.50 -8.12
CA SER A 36 -10.63 1.73 -8.24
C SER A 36 -10.09 2.50 -7.03
N MET A 37 -10.77 3.59 -6.64
CA MET A 37 -10.43 4.36 -5.44
C MET A 37 -10.46 3.48 -4.19
N LEU A 38 -11.54 2.70 -3.98
CA LEU A 38 -11.64 1.83 -2.82
C LEU A 38 -10.56 0.74 -2.81
N ALA A 39 -10.26 0.14 -3.97
CA ALA A 39 -9.18 -0.83 -4.06
C ALA A 39 -7.83 -0.22 -3.64
N ILE A 40 -7.53 1.00 -4.09
CA ILE A 40 -6.29 1.73 -3.73
C ILE A 40 -6.25 2.05 -2.23
N ILE A 41 -7.36 2.51 -1.64
CA ILE A 41 -7.43 2.80 -0.21
C ILE A 41 -7.14 1.53 0.61
N PHE A 42 -7.82 0.42 0.29
CA PHE A 42 -7.59 -0.84 1.01
C PHE A 42 -6.20 -1.42 0.76
N LEU A 43 -5.63 -1.20 -0.43
CA LEU A 43 -4.26 -1.60 -0.74
C LEU A 43 -3.28 -0.86 0.15
N HIS A 44 -3.47 0.45 0.31
CA HIS A 44 -2.65 1.26 1.18
C HIS A 44 -2.75 0.78 2.64
N LEU A 45 -3.97 0.57 3.14
CA LEU A 45 -4.20 0.08 4.51
C LEU A 45 -3.56 -1.29 4.76
N PHE A 46 -3.64 -2.18 3.76
CA PHE A 46 -2.95 -3.47 3.80
C PHE A 46 -1.44 -3.29 3.95
N MET A 47 -0.82 -2.43 3.14
CA MET A 47 0.63 -2.22 3.15
C MET A 47 1.14 -1.55 4.42
N GLU A 48 0.43 -0.54 4.93
CA GLU A 48 0.79 0.11 6.20
C GLU A 48 0.70 -0.89 7.36
N THR A 49 -0.34 -1.71 7.38
CA THR A 49 -0.50 -2.75 8.40
C THR A 49 0.61 -3.79 8.29
N PHE A 50 0.89 -4.26 7.07
CA PHE A 50 1.89 -5.29 6.83
C PHE A 50 3.29 -4.84 7.24
N ILE A 51 3.72 -3.65 6.81
CA ILE A 51 5.07 -3.17 7.12
C ILE A 51 5.23 -2.91 8.62
N SER A 52 4.17 -2.41 9.27
CA SER A 52 4.18 -2.20 10.72
C SER A 52 4.30 -3.55 11.45
N GLU A 53 3.54 -4.56 11.03
CA GLU A 53 3.64 -5.91 11.60
C GLU A 53 5.02 -6.54 11.35
N ALA A 54 5.59 -6.38 10.16
CA ALA A 54 6.93 -6.86 9.84
C ALA A 54 8.00 -6.26 10.77
N ILE A 55 7.96 -4.93 10.98
CA ILE A 55 8.87 -4.23 11.91
C ILE A 55 8.72 -4.74 13.34
N HIS A 56 7.49 -5.01 13.78
CA HIS A 56 7.23 -5.44 15.15
C HIS A 56 7.60 -6.90 15.43
N SER A 57 7.52 -7.75 14.41
CA SER A 57 7.71 -9.20 14.50
C SER A 57 9.11 -9.69 14.11
N SER A 58 9.81 -9.03 13.19
CA SER A 58 11.15 -9.46 12.75
C SER A 58 12.25 -9.03 13.71
N PRO A 59 13.09 -9.95 14.23
CA PRO A 59 14.27 -9.60 15.01
C PRO A 59 15.28 -8.75 14.22
N LYS A 60 15.37 -8.95 12.90
CA LYS A 60 16.28 -8.21 12.01
C LYS A 60 15.91 -6.73 11.85
N LEU A 61 14.68 -6.36 12.24
CA LEU A 61 14.18 -4.99 12.21
C LEU A 61 14.11 -4.35 13.61
N ALA A 62 14.78 -4.94 14.61
CA ALA A 62 14.74 -4.45 15.99
C ALA A 62 15.23 -3.00 16.13
N GLU A 63 16.23 -2.57 15.36
CA GLU A 63 16.72 -1.19 15.36
C GLU A 63 15.65 -0.22 14.84
N LEU A 64 14.99 -0.58 13.73
CA LEU A 64 13.90 0.20 13.17
C LEU A 64 12.69 0.28 14.12
N LYS A 65 12.40 -0.80 14.83
CA LYS A 65 11.36 -0.84 15.88
C LYS A 65 11.67 0.11 17.03
N LYS A 66 12.93 0.15 17.50
CA LYS A 66 13.36 1.08 18.55
C LYS A 66 13.20 2.52 18.10
N GLU A 67 13.66 2.82 16.88
CA GLU A 67 13.51 4.16 16.28
C GLU A 67 12.04 4.59 16.18
N GLU A 68 11.15 3.70 15.72
CA GLU A 68 9.71 3.98 15.65
C GLU A 68 9.13 4.28 17.03
N GLN A 69 9.52 3.53 18.06
CA GLN A 69 9.08 3.75 19.44
C GLN A 69 9.60 5.06 20.02
N GLU A 70 10.83 5.46 19.70
CA GLU A 70 11.41 6.73 20.14
C GLU A 70 10.71 7.92 19.47
N LEU A 71 10.50 7.87 18.17
CA LEU A 71 9.80 8.93 17.43
C LEU A 71 8.33 9.07 17.87
N ASN A 72 7.66 7.96 18.19
CA ASN A 72 6.30 7.97 18.71
C ASN A 72 6.19 8.69 20.07
N LYS A 73 7.28 8.86 20.83
CA LYS A 73 7.27 9.61 22.10
C LYS A 73 7.35 11.12 21.91
N ILE A 74 7.93 11.59 20.80
CA ILE A 74 8.30 13.01 20.61
C ILE A 74 7.43 13.70 19.54
N TYR A 75 7.13 13.00 18.44
CA TYR A 75 6.46 13.58 17.26
C TYR A 75 5.24 12.74 16.82
N LYS A 76 5.45 11.99 15.73
CA LYS A 76 4.56 11.03 15.05
C LYS A 76 5.46 9.90 14.55
N SER A 77 4.87 8.73 14.31
CA SER A 77 5.56 7.56 13.77
C SER A 77 6.38 7.85 12.52
N LEU A 78 7.30 6.94 12.20
CA LEU A 78 8.02 6.97 10.92
C LEU A 78 7.04 7.09 9.76
N SER A 79 7.38 7.95 8.78
CA SER A 79 6.59 8.06 7.57
C SER A 79 6.52 6.72 6.84
N PHE A 80 5.40 6.43 6.19
CA PHE A 80 5.19 5.21 5.41
C PHE A 80 6.36 4.92 4.47
N LYS A 81 6.81 5.93 3.73
CA LYS A 81 7.97 5.85 2.82
C LYS A 81 9.25 5.43 3.54
N ASN A 82 9.52 6.00 4.71
CA ASN A 82 10.74 5.69 5.48
C ASN A 82 10.70 4.29 6.08
N LYS A 83 9.53 3.83 6.55
CA LYS A 83 9.36 2.44 7.03
C LYS A 83 9.79 1.44 5.96
N TRP A 84 9.25 1.58 4.74
CA TRP A 84 9.55 0.68 3.65
C TRP A 84 11.03 0.72 3.21
N LYS A 85 11.60 1.91 3.01
CA LYS A 85 13.01 2.05 2.60
C LYS A 85 13.95 1.42 3.61
N LYS A 86 13.82 1.77 4.89
CA LYS A 86 14.66 1.22 5.95
C LYS A 86 14.47 -0.28 6.10
N THR A 87 13.25 -0.82 5.97
CA THR A 87 13.04 -2.27 5.97
C THR A 87 13.76 -2.96 4.81
N PHE A 88 13.69 -2.41 3.59
CA PHE A 88 14.41 -2.97 2.44
C PHE A 88 15.92 -2.93 2.62
N ASP A 89 16.44 -1.83 3.17
CA ASP A 89 17.86 -1.64 3.43
C ASP A 89 18.37 -2.64 4.48
N LEU A 90 17.67 -2.75 5.61
CA LEU A 90 18.04 -3.64 6.73
C LEU A 90 17.90 -5.13 6.38
N LEU A 91 16.92 -5.49 5.55
CA LEU A 91 16.76 -6.86 5.06
C LEU A 91 17.59 -7.15 3.79
N HIS A 92 18.35 -6.17 3.30
CA HIS A 92 19.16 -6.27 2.07
C HIS A 92 18.37 -6.78 0.86
N ILE A 93 17.10 -6.36 0.73
CA ILE A 93 16.21 -6.82 -0.34
C ILE A 93 16.54 -6.11 -1.65
N LYS A 94 16.71 -6.88 -2.72
CA LYS A 94 16.95 -6.40 -4.09
C LYS A 94 15.96 -7.02 -5.09
N PRO A 95 15.62 -6.34 -6.20
CA PRO A 95 16.05 -4.99 -6.57
C PRO A 95 15.22 -3.90 -5.87
N GLN A 96 15.81 -2.73 -5.62
CA GLN A 96 15.12 -1.59 -5.00
C GLN A 96 14.14 -0.89 -5.95
N SER A 97 14.28 -1.07 -7.26
CA SER A 97 13.38 -0.48 -8.26
C SER A 97 11.91 -0.88 -8.04
N GLU A 98 11.65 -2.11 -7.58
CA GLU A 98 10.28 -2.54 -7.26
C GLU A 98 9.67 -1.74 -6.10
N LEU A 99 10.49 -1.35 -5.11
CA LEU A 99 10.04 -0.50 -4.02
C LEU A 99 9.82 0.94 -4.49
N ASP A 100 10.73 1.48 -5.30
CA ASP A 100 10.60 2.84 -5.83
C ASP A 100 9.35 2.98 -6.72
N ASP A 101 9.06 2.01 -7.57
CA ASP A 101 7.83 1.95 -8.37
C ASP A 101 6.58 1.99 -7.48
N PHE A 102 6.57 1.21 -6.41
CA PHE A 102 5.45 1.17 -5.47
C PHE A 102 5.27 2.50 -4.71
N LEU A 103 6.38 3.11 -4.26
CA LEU A 103 6.32 4.40 -3.56
C LEU A 103 5.86 5.51 -4.49
N ALA A 104 6.26 5.48 -5.77
CA ALA A 104 5.79 6.42 -6.78
C ALA A 104 4.29 6.25 -7.06
N PHE A 105 3.81 5.00 -7.08
CA PHE A 105 2.38 4.70 -7.14
C PHE A 105 1.63 5.26 -5.93
N ASP A 106 2.08 4.98 -4.69
CA ASP A 106 1.41 5.48 -3.48
C ASP A 106 1.33 7.01 -3.47
N GLU A 107 2.41 7.71 -3.82
CA GLU A 107 2.43 9.16 -3.90
C GLU A 107 1.42 9.71 -4.93
N ARG A 108 1.33 9.08 -6.11
CA ARG A 108 0.42 9.50 -7.19
C ARG A 108 -1.05 9.31 -6.83
N PHE A 109 -1.41 8.21 -6.17
CA PHE A 109 -2.82 7.84 -5.98
C PHE A 109 -3.33 8.07 -4.56
N ARG A 110 -2.49 8.02 -3.54
CA ARG A 110 -2.91 8.23 -2.15
C ARG A 110 -2.95 9.70 -1.78
N ALA A 111 -1.91 10.47 -2.11
CA ALA A 111 -1.81 11.87 -1.67
C ALA A 111 -3.05 12.72 -2.02
N PRO A 112 -3.70 12.55 -3.19
CA PRO A 112 -4.95 13.25 -3.51
C PRO A 112 -6.18 12.81 -2.68
N LEU A 113 -6.18 11.61 -2.08
CA LEU A 113 -7.31 11.08 -1.29
C LEU A 113 -7.30 11.55 0.17
N VAL A 114 -6.13 11.90 0.72
CA VAL A 114 -5.96 12.14 2.17
C VAL A 114 -5.70 13.62 2.50
N HIS A 115 -5.62 14.50 1.51
CA HIS A 115 -5.29 15.91 1.74
C HIS A 115 -6.53 16.72 2.21
N PRO A 116 -6.50 17.36 3.39
CA PRO A 116 -7.66 18.08 3.94
C PRO A 116 -8.05 19.34 3.15
N LYS A 117 -7.13 19.93 2.37
CA LYS A 117 -7.46 21.03 1.42
C LYS A 117 -7.68 20.56 -0.02
N GLY A 118 -7.61 19.25 -0.28
CA GLY A 118 -7.69 18.64 -1.61
C GLY A 118 -9.08 18.11 -1.94
N ALA A 119 -10.14 18.87 -1.65
CA ALA A 119 -11.53 18.50 -1.93
C ALA A 119 -11.89 18.40 -3.43
N PHE A 120 -10.89 18.27 -4.30
CA PHE A 120 -11.06 17.89 -5.69
C PHE A 120 -10.45 16.51 -5.85
N ILE A 121 -11.23 15.50 -5.48
CA ILE A 121 -11.01 14.13 -5.95
C ILE A 121 -11.06 14.23 -7.48
N ASN A 122 -9.90 14.25 -8.14
CA ASN A 122 -9.88 14.08 -9.58
C ASN A 122 -10.23 12.61 -9.86
N ALA A 123 -11.52 12.32 -9.92
CA ALA A 123 -12.05 10.99 -10.19
C ALA A 123 -11.51 10.42 -11.51
N ASP A 124 -11.09 11.29 -12.44
CA ASP A 124 -10.51 10.90 -13.72
C ASP A 124 -9.12 10.26 -13.58
N LEU A 125 -8.41 10.52 -12.48
CA LEU A 125 -7.19 9.78 -12.13
C LEU A 125 -7.46 8.27 -11.95
N TYR A 126 -8.70 7.91 -11.63
CA TYR A 126 -9.14 6.54 -11.34
C TYR A 126 -10.01 5.94 -12.45
N SER A 127 -10.29 6.70 -13.52
CA SER A 127 -10.98 6.18 -14.71
C SER A 127 -10.02 5.56 -15.71
N GLN A 128 -8.76 6.01 -15.70
CA GLN A 128 -7.77 5.54 -16.65
C GLN A 128 -6.89 4.46 -16.04
N ASP A 129 -7.05 3.28 -16.62
CA ASP A 129 -6.10 2.18 -16.66
C ASP A 129 -6.24 1.07 -15.59
N THR A 130 -7.11 0.11 -15.91
CA THR A 130 -7.22 -1.17 -15.21
C THR A 130 -5.90 -1.96 -15.22
N SER A 131 -5.01 -1.70 -16.20
CA SER A 131 -3.72 -2.37 -16.29
C SER A 131 -2.76 -1.90 -15.20
N LEU A 132 -2.80 -0.62 -14.84
CA LEU A 132 -1.98 -0.04 -13.79
C LEU A 132 -2.36 -0.63 -12.43
N SER A 133 -3.65 -0.78 -12.12
CA SER A 133 -4.10 -1.40 -10.86
C SER A 133 -3.69 -2.87 -10.74
N ILE A 134 -3.65 -3.60 -11.85
CA ILE A 134 -3.22 -5.02 -11.88
C ILE A 134 -1.70 -5.13 -11.73
N GLN A 135 -0.94 -4.28 -12.42
CA GLN A 135 0.51 -4.23 -12.30
C GLN A 135 0.93 -3.87 -10.87
N THR A 136 0.29 -2.88 -10.25
CA THR A 136 0.54 -2.53 -8.84
C THR A 136 0.21 -3.69 -7.90
N ALA A 137 -0.92 -4.38 -8.10
CA ALA A 137 -1.27 -5.53 -7.26
C ALA A 137 -0.24 -6.67 -7.39
N LEU A 138 0.32 -6.89 -8.58
CA LEU A 138 1.38 -7.86 -8.81
C LEU A 138 2.72 -7.43 -8.18
N GLN A 139 3.10 -6.16 -8.31
CA GLN A 139 4.29 -5.60 -7.65
C GLN A 139 4.18 -5.74 -6.13
N LEU A 140 3.00 -5.48 -5.58
CA LEU A 140 2.73 -5.58 -4.15
C LEU A 140 2.87 -7.00 -3.61
N VAL A 141 2.36 -8.01 -4.33
CA VAL A 141 2.56 -9.41 -3.97
C VAL A 141 4.05 -9.77 -3.97
N ARG A 142 4.82 -9.25 -4.93
CA ARG A 142 6.28 -9.48 -4.98
C ARG A 142 6.99 -8.85 -3.77
N LEU A 143 6.68 -7.60 -3.44
CA LEU A 143 7.29 -6.88 -2.31
C LEU A 143 7.03 -7.61 -0.98
N VAL A 144 5.77 -7.99 -0.72
CA VAL A 144 5.38 -8.74 0.48
C VAL A 144 6.11 -10.08 0.54
N ASN A 145 6.12 -10.84 -0.56
CA ASN A 145 6.79 -12.14 -0.59
C ASN A 145 8.30 -12.02 -0.33
N ARG A 146 8.97 -11.00 -0.86
CA ARG A 146 10.40 -10.76 -0.59
C ARG A 146 10.68 -10.52 0.89
N ILE A 147 9.86 -9.72 1.55
CA ILE A 147 9.99 -9.48 2.99
C ILE A 147 9.76 -10.78 3.77
N VAL A 148 8.68 -11.50 3.49
CA VAL A 148 8.34 -12.76 4.19
C VAL A 148 9.43 -13.82 4.03
N LEU A 149 10.08 -13.89 2.87
CA LEU A 149 11.16 -14.86 2.61
C LEU A 149 12.46 -14.56 3.37
N VAL A 150 12.67 -13.31 3.77
CA VAL A 150 13.95 -12.84 4.35
C VAL A 150 13.83 -12.53 5.84
N MET A 151 12.62 -12.27 6.34
CA MET A 151 12.33 -12.16 7.78
C MET A 151 12.67 -13.46 8.51
#